data_AF-I5C505-F1
#
_entry.id   AF-I5C505-F1
#
_cell.length_a   1.000
_cell.length_b   1.000
_cell.length_c   1.000
_cell.angle_alpha   90.00
_cell.angle_beta   90.00
_cell.angle_gamma   90.00
#
_symmetry.space_group_name_H-M   'P 1'
#
loop_
_entity.id
_entity.type
_entity.pdbx_description
1 polymer ?
#
loop_
_entity_poly.entity_id
_entity_poly.type
_entity_poly.pdbx_seq_one_letter_code
_entity_poly.pdbx_strand_id
1 'polypeptide(L)' 'MSCNPATQARDLALLDAKYRVSRVQAVDMFPQTYHVENVVKLELK' A
#
# COMPACT_ATOMS: atom_id res chain seq x y z
N MET A 1 0.33 3.74 3.90
CA MET A 1 -0.43 4.56 2.93
C MET A 1 0.58 5.10 1.94
N SER A 2 0.42 4.87 0.65
CA SER A 2 1.33 5.36 -0.40
C SER A 2 0.54 5.86 -1.60
N CYS A 3 0.96 6.96 -2.19
CA CYS A 3 0.42 7.47 -3.47
C CYS A 3 1.13 6.88 -4.70
N ASN A 4 2.17 6.03 -4.51
CA ASN A 4 2.88 5.33 -5.59
C ASN A 4 2.91 3.81 -5.33
N PRO A 5 2.21 3.00 -6.15
CA PRO A 5 2.18 1.54 -6.01
C PRO A 5 3.54 0.86 -6.24
N ALA A 6 4.40 1.41 -7.11
CA ALA A 6 5.66 0.78 -7.47
C ALA A 6 6.70 0.86 -6.33
N THR A 7 6.80 2.02 -5.67
CA THR A 7 7.67 2.17 -4.50
C THR A 7 7.12 1.39 -3.31
N GLN A 8 5.79 1.34 -3.16
CA GLN A 8 5.13 0.55 -2.12
C GLN A 8 5.42 -0.94 -2.27
N ALA A 9 5.39 -1.50 -3.48
CA ALA A 9 5.72 -2.90 -3.71
C ALA A 9 7.17 -3.25 -3.31
N ARG A 10 8.14 -2.36 -3.59
CA ARG A 10 9.55 -2.54 -3.19
C ARG A 10 9.68 -2.60 -1.66
N ASP A 11 9.02 -1.68 -0.97
CA ASP A 11 9.12 -1.58 0.49
C ASP A 11 8.38 -2.75 1.18
N LEU A 12 7.26 -3.20 0.60
CA LEU A 12 6.57 -4.41 1.06
C LEU A 12 7.44 -5.66 0.89
N ALA A 13 8.21 -5.78 -0.19
CA ALA A 13 9.14 -6.90 -0.39
C ALA A 13 10.26 -6.93 0.67
N LEU A 14 10.73 -5.77 1.13
CA LEU A 14 11.71 -5.68 2.23
C LEU A 14 11.09 -6.06 3.59
N LEU A 15 9.80 -5.79 3.77
CA LEU A 15 9.07 -6.08 5.01
C LEU A 15 8.49 -7.50 5.06
N ASP A 16 8.45 -8.23 3.95
CA ASP A 16 7.87 -9.58 3.85
C ASP A 16 8.49 -10.59 4.85
N ALA A 17 9.77 -10.39 5.20
CA ALA A 17 10.45 -11.21 6.20
C ALA A 17 9.79 -11.15 7.59
N LYS A 18 9.16 -10.03 7.96
CA LYS A 18 8.58 -9.79 9.30
C LYS A 18 7.07 -9.57 9.29
N TYR A 19 6.52 -9.10 8.18
CA TYR A 19 5.14 -8.71 8.05
C TYR A 19 4.51 -9.36 6.83
N ARG A 20 3.26 -9.79 6.96
CA ARG A 20 2.44 -10.27 5.86
C ARG A 20 1.47 -9.16 5.44
N VAL A 21 1.29 -8.97 4.14
CA VAL A 21 0.22 -8.14 3.61
C VAL A 21 -1.11 -8.85 3.80
N SER A 22 -1.99 -8.29 4.63
CA SER A 22 -3.31 -8.88 4.91
C SER A 22 -4.43 -8.27 4.08
N ARG A 23 -4.31 -6.99 3.69
CA ARG A 23 -5.31 -6.32 2.85
C ARG A 23 -4.70 -5.15 2.09
N VAL A 24 -5.15 -4.94 0.87
CA VAL A 24 -4.84 -3.74 0.06
C VAL A 24 -6.16 -3.08 -0.33
N GLN A 25 -6.27 -1.77 -0.11
CA GLN A 25 -7.44 -0.99 -0.48
C GLN A 25 -7.00 0.35 -1.09
N ALA A 26 -7.37 0.55 -2.35
CA ALA A 26 -7.29 1.85 -2.98
C ALA A 26 -8.39 2.75 -2.41
N VAL A 27 -8.01 3.96 -2.01
CA VAL A 27 -8.89 5.01 -1.49
C VAL A 27 -8.75 6.21 -2.41
N ASP A 28 -9.86 6.63 -3.01
CA ASP A 28 -9.93 7.88 -3.75
C ASP A 28 -10.21 9.02 -2.76
N MET A 29 -9.14 9.66 -2.30
CA MET A 29 -9.20 10.84 -1.43
C MET A 29 -9.45 12.14 -2.22
N PHE A 30 -9.38 12.12 -3.57
CA PHE A 30 -9.43 13.31 -4.41
C PHE A 30 -10.26 13.07 -5.69
N PRO A 31 -11.60 13.12 -5.59
CA PRO A 31 -12.49 12.92 -6.72
C PRO A 31 -12.16 13.91 -7.86
N GLN A 32 -12.13 13.40 -9.10
CA GLN A 32 -11.79 14.14 -10.33
C GLN A 32 -10.30 14.46 -10.54
N THR A 33 -9.38 13.78 -9.84
CA THR A 33 -7.94 13.82 -10.12
C THR A 33 -7.38 12.44 -10.45
N TYR A 34 -6.18 12.36 -11.03
CA TYR A 34 -5.49 11.09 -11.29
C TYR A 34 -4.88 10.46 -10.02
N HIS A 35 -5.05 11.08 -8.85
CA HIS A 35 -4.38 10.66 -7.63
C HIS A 35 -5.21 9.57 -6.94
N VAL A 36 -4.63 8.37 -6.89
CA VAL A 36 -5.20 7.24 -6.14
C VAL A 36 -4.27 6.96 -4.97
N GLU A 37 -4.80 7.01 -3.75
CA GLU A 37 -4.03 6.63 -2.57
C GLU A 37 -4.23 5.15 -2.25
N ASN A 38 -3.15 4.42 -1.97
CA ASN A 38 -3.22 3.01 -1.66
C ASN A 38 -2.89 2.73 -0.20
N VAL A 39 -3.85 2.11 0.50
CA VAL A 39 -3.71 1.68 1.89
C VAL A 39 -3.42 0.19 1.91
N VAL A 40 -2.31 -0.19 2.54
CA VAL A 40 -1.90 -1.58 2.72
C VAL A 40 -1.90 -1.88 4.22
N LYS A 41 -2.61 -2.92 4.63
CA LYS A 41 -2.61 -3.46 5.98
C LYS A 41 -1.52 -4.52 6.08
N LEU A 42 -0.59 -4.30 7.00
CA LEU A 42 0.49 -5.21 7.35
C LEU A 42 0.18 -5.85 8.70
N GLU A 43 0.35 -7.17 8.78
CA GLU A 43 0.22 -7.95 10.01
C GLU A 43 1.57 -8.58 10.34
N LEU A 44 2.02 -8.46 11.59
CA LEU A 44 3.25 -9.11 12.04
C LEU A 44 3.06 -10.64 11.97
N LYS A 45 4.06 -11.36 11.45
CA LYS A 45 4.04 -12.82 11.42
C LYS A 45 4.06 -13.43 12.82
#